data_AF-A0A4Q2Y4M9-F1
#
_entry.id   AF-A0A4Q2Y4M9-F1
#
_cell.length_a   1.000
_cell.length_b   1.000
_cell.length_c   1.000
_cell.angle_alpha   90.00
_cell.angle_beta   90.00
_cell.angle_gamma   90.00
#
_symmetry.space_group_name_H-M   'P 1'
#
loop_
_entity.id
_entity.type
_entity.pdbx_description
1 polymer ?
#
loop_
_entity_poly.entity_id
_entity_poly.type
_entity_poly.pdbx_seq_one_letter_code
_entity_poly.pdbx_strand_id
1 'polypeptide(L)'
;MDILSSVYGIEVQQYPRLLERALDDGTLKVIDPLYLFLSKCHCVMNLPQAGRQDERHVRMLSLILPEYFVLLIGEAESGEELTPRDLIQGIKLLKKFAATSVCRRAMSSLEIDATSLIPWDRLIRSSSGVLARFGESQAPA
;
A
#
# COMPACT_ATOMS: atom_id res chain seq x y z
N MET A 1 2.11 18.70 -15.87
CA MET A 1 3.30 18.57 -15.01
C MET A 1 3.25 17.16 -14.43
N ASP A 2 4.23 16.30 -14.74
CA ASP A 2 4.23 14.93 -14.23
C ASP A 2 4.86 14.92 -12.82
N ILE A 3 4.03 14.82 -11.79
CA ILE A 3 4.46 14.88 -10.38
C ILE A 3 5.12 13.55 -9.96
N LEU A 4 4.98 12.48 -10.76
CA LEU A 4 5.51 11.15 -10.46
C LEU A 4 6.92 10.92 -11.01
N SER A 5 7.51 11.91 -11.72
CA SER A 5 8.84 11.78 -12.32
C SER A 5 9.98 11.70 -11.31
N SER A 6 9.73 12.02 -10.03
CA SER A 6 10.73 11.91 -8.95
C SER A 6 10.07 11.72 -7.58
N VAL A 7 9.67 10.49 -7.27
CA VAL A 7 9.11 10.14 -5.95
C VAL A 7 10.25 9.68 -5.03
N TYR A 8 10.46 10.39 -3.92
CA TYR A 8 11.52 10.10 -2.96
C TYR A 8 11.36 8.70 -2.35
N GLY A 9 12.46 7.95 -2.26
CA GLY A 9 12.46 6.60 -1.70
C GLY A 9 11.95 5.50 -2.64
N ILE A 10 11.59 5.83 -3.87
CA ILE A 10 11.23 4.85 -4.91
C ILE A 10 12.39 4.72 -5.89
N GLU A 11 12.84 3.49 -6.12
CA GLU A 11 13.93 3.23 -7.08
C GLU A 11 13.43 3.40 -8.51
N VAL A 12 14.30 3.88 -9.41
CA VAL A 12 13.96 4.12 -10.84
C VAL A 12 13.39 2.87 -11.52
N GLN A 13 13.89 1.69 -11.15
CA GLN A 13 13.40 0.40 -11.69
C GLN A 13 11.94 0.11 -11.32
N GLN A 14 11.41 0.75 -10.28
CA GLN A 14 10.03 0.59 -9.85
C GLN A 14 9.07 1.59 -10.52
N TYR A 15 9.59 2.56 -11.28
CA TYR A 15 8.79 3.63 -11.89
C TYR A 15 7.77 3.12 -12.92
N PRO A 16 8.08 2.12 -13.77
CA PRO A 16 7.07 1.57 -14.68
C PRO A 16 5.83 1.07 -13.93
N ARG A 17 6.04 0.34 -12.82
CA ARG A 17 4.96 -0.20 -11.99
C ARG A 17 4.26 0.86 -11.14
N LEU A 18 4.99 1.90 -10.71
CA LEU A 18 4.41 3.08 -10.07
C LEU A 18 3.43 3.79 -11.01
N LEU A 19 3.85 4.01 -12.26
CA LEU A 19 3.06 4.72 -13.27
C LEU A 19 1.86 3.90 -13.74
N GLU A 20 2.02 2.59 -13.89
CA GLU A 20 0.91 1.66 -14.21
C GLU A 20 -0.19 1.68 -13.15
N ARG A 21 0.18 1.83 -11.87
CA ARG A 21 -0.75 1.82 -10.74
C ARG A 21 -1.26 3.19 -10.35
N ALA A 22 -0.73 4.26 -10.96
CA ALA A 22 -1.19 5.60 -10.68
C ALA A 22 -2.64 5.75 -11.15
N LEU A 23 -3.48 6.35 -10.31
CA LEU A 23 -4.82 6.75 -10.73
C LEU A 23 -4.67 7.93 -11.70
N ASP A 24 -5.21 7.81 -12.90
CA ASP A 24 -5.15 8.85 -13.93
C ASP A 24 -6.56 9.21 -14.38
N ASP A 25 -6.99 10.44 -14.10
CA ASP A 25 -8.29 10.98 -14.56
C ASP A 25 -8.19 11.72 -15.91
N GLY A 26 -7.03 11.61 -16.57
CA GLY A 26 -6.70 12.32 -17.82
C GLY A 26 -6.19 13.75 -17.59
N THR A 27 -6.30 14.28 -16.37
CA THR A 27 -5.85 15.63 -15.96
C THR A 27 -4.73 15.56 -14.92
N LEU A 28 -4.84 14.62 -13.99
CA LEU A 28 -3.94 14.41 -12.87
C LEU A 28 -3.64 12.93 -12.67
N LYS A 29 -2.35 12.62 -12.53
CA LYS A 29 -1.87 11.33 -12.05
C LYS A 29 -1.65 11.36 -10.55
N VAL A 30 -2.35 10.50 -9.82
CA VAL A 30 -2.24 10.34 -8.38
C VAL A 30 -1.51 9.03 -8.06
N ILE A 31 -0.51 9.14 -7.20
CA ILE A 31 0.29 7.99 -6.74
C ILE A 31 -0.58 6.95 -6.02
N ASP A 32 -0.36 5.66 -6.36
CA ASP A 32 -0.96 4.52 -5.66
C ASP A 32 -0.64 4.55 -4.15
N PRO A 33 -1.64 4.31 -3.27
CA PRO A 33 -1.45 4.35 -1.82
C PRO A 33 -0.28 3.50 -1.29
N LEU A 34 0.04 2.35 -1.90
CA LEU A 34 1.15 1.50 -1.46
C LEU A 34 2.51 2.18 -1.69
N TYR A 35 2.69 2.80 -2.86
CA TYR A 35 3.92 3.51 -3.18
C TYR A 35 4.02 4.83 -2.41
N LEU A 36 2.90 5.49 -2.15
CA LEU A 36 2.87 6.66 -1.28
C LEU A 36 3.30 6.29 0.15
N PHE A 37 2.82 5.16 0.68
CA PHE A 37 3.25 4.64 1.98
C PHE A 37 4.76 4.38 2.03
N LEU A 38 5.31 3.66 1.05
CA LEU A 38 6.75 3.42 0.95
C LEU A 38 7.53 4.74 0.94
N SER A 39 7.14 5.68 0.06
CA SER A 39 7.79 6.98 -0.05
C SER A 39 7.76 7.75 1.26
N LYS A 40 6.61 7.76 1.97
CA LYS A 40 6.47 8.45 3.25
C LYS A 40 7.29 7.80 4.37
N CYS A 41 7.40 6.47 4.41
CA CYS A 41 8.34 5.80 5.31
C CYS A 41 9.79 6.25 5.07
N HIS A 42 10.21 6.36 3.80
CA HIS A 42 11.53 6.90 3.46
C HIS A 42 11.70 8.36 3.89
N CYS A 43 10.69 9.21 3.67
CA CYS A 43 10.73 10.61 4.08
C CYS A 43 10.89 10.76 5.59
N VAL A 44 10.08 10.05 6.40
CA VAL A 44 10.16 10.09 7.87
C VAL A 44 11.55 9.71 8.35
N MET A 45 12.14 8.66 7.79
CA MET A 45 13.41 8.12 8.29
C MET A 45 14.65 8.89 7.84
N ASN A 46 14.62 9.50 6.65
CA ASN A 46 15.83 9.97 5.98
C ASN A 46 15.87 11.49 5.75
N LEU A 47 14.77 12.21 6.01
CA LEU A 47 14.71 13.67 5.84
C LEU A 47 14.53 14.39 7.19
N PRO A 48 15.09 15.61 7.36
CA PRO A 48 14.80 16.44 8.53
C PRO A 48 13.31 16.74 8.62
N GLN A 49 12.67 16.44 9.76
CA GLN A 49 11.21 16.54 9.92
C GLN A 49 10.70 17.94 10.29
N ALA A 50 11.57 18.92 10.54
CA ALA A 50 11.17 20.29 10.87
C ALA A 50 10.30 20.91 9.75
N GLY A 51 9.08 21.33 10.10
CA GLY A 51 8.13 21.90 9.13
C GLY A 51 7.48 20.88 8.18
N ARG A 52 7.70 19.58 8.38
CA ARG A 52 7.12 18.50 7.58
C ARG A 52 5.98 17.80 8.32
N GLN A 53 5.22 17.01 7.57
CA GLN A 53 4.06 16.26 8.09
C GLN A 53 4.17 14.77 7.74
N ASP A 54 5.36 14.26 7.43
CA ASP A 54 5.50 12.90 6.92
C ASP A 54 5.11 11.84 7.97
N GLU A 55 5.38 12.08 9.26
CA GLU A 55 4.90 11.20 10.34
C GLU A 55 3.38 11.09 10.35
N ARG A 56 2.69 12.24 10.26
CA ARG A 56 1.23 12.30 10.16
C ARG A 56 0.74 11.55 8.92
N HIS A 57 1.40 11.73 7.77
CA HIS A 57 1.03 11.04 6.54
C HIS A 57 1.19 9.52 6.65
N VAL A 58 2.26 9.00 7.27
CA VAL A 58 2.42 7.56 7.48
C VAL A 58 1.32 7.02 8.39
N ARG A 59 0.98 7.72 9.49
CA ARG A 59 -0.14 7.36 10.38
C ARG A 59 -1.50 7.40 9.68
N MET A 60 -1.72 8.38 8.80
CA MET A 60 -2.94 8.41 7.98
C MET A 60 -2.98 7.22 7.01
N LEU A 61 -1.86 6.93 6.34
CA LEU A 61 -1.78 5.83 5.39
C LEU A 61 -1.98 4.46 6.06
N SER A 62 -1.56 4.28 7.31
CA SER A 62 -1.83 3.03 8.04
C SER A 62 -3.33 2.80 8.33
N LEU A 63 -4.14 3.87 8.30
CA LEU A 63 -5.60 3.78 8.41
C LEU A 63 -6.27 3.67 7.03
N ILE A 64 -5.69 4.31 6.00
CA ILE A 64 -6.24 4.31 4.64
C ILE A 64 -6.00 2.97 3.94
N LEU A 65 -4.81 2.38 4.07
CA LEU A 65 -4.44 1.13 3.39
C LEU A 65 -5.41 -0.04 3.65
N PRO A 66 -5.84 -0.34 4.89
CA PRO A 66 -6.80 -1.41 5.09
C PRO A 66 -8.13 -1.15 4.39
N GLU A 67 -8.67 0.08 4.46
CA GLU A 67 -9.93 0.45 3.78
C GLU A 67 -9.79 0.43 2.26
N TYR A 68 -8.65 0.87 1.73
CA TYR A 68 -8.33 0.76 0.32
C TYR A 68 -8.39 -0.71 -0.14
N PHE A 69 -7.81 -1.65 0.62
CA PHE A 69 -7.93 -3.07 0.30
C PHE A 69 -9.35 -3.60 0.45
N VAL A 70 -10.16 -3.10 1.39
CA VAL A 70 -11.59 -3.50 1.49
C VAL A 70 -12.34 -3.13 0.21
N LEU A 71 -12.12 -1.93 -0.34
CA LEU A 71 -12.70 -1.50 -1.62
C LEU A 71 -12.25 -2.42 -2.76
N LEU A 72 -10.95 -2.67 -2.88
CA LEU A 72 -10.39 -3.54 -3.92
C LEU A 72 -10.88 -5.00 -3.79
N ILE A 73 -11.14 -5.49 -2.58
CA ILE A 73 -11.76 -6.81 -2.39
C ILE A 73 -13.17 -6.81 -3.00
N GLY A 74 -13.96 -5.75 -2.78
CA GLY A 74 -15.29 -5.62 -3.38
C GLY A 74 -15.24 -5.62 -4.91
N GLU A 75 -14.32 -4.88 -5.51
CA GLU A 75 -14.11 -4.86 -6.98
C GLU A 75 -13.65 -6.22 -7.52
N ALA A 76 -12.75 -6.90 -6.81
CA ALA A 76 -12.28 -8.23 -7.19
C ALA A 76 -13.37 -9.31 -7.08
N GLU A 77 -14.37 -9.10 -6.23
CA GLU A 77 -15.53 -9.98 -6.08
C GLU A 77 -16.64 -9.68 -7.10
N SER A 78 -16.79 -8.42 -7.54
CA SER A 78 -17.74 -8.05 -8.61
C SER A 78 -17.26 -8.51 -9.99
N GLY A 79 -15.94 -8.65 -10.17
CA GLY A 79 -15.34 -9.20 -11.39
C GLY A 79 -15.32 -8.23 -12.57
N GLU A 80 -15.40 -6.91 -12.31
CA GLU A 80 -15.41 -5.87 -13.34
C GLU A 80 -14.02 -5.64 -13.95
N GLU A 81 -13.09 -5.07 -13.16
CA GLU A 81 -11.78 -4.63 -13.68
C GLU A 81 -10.58 -5.26 -12.94
N LEU A 82 -10.76 -5.66 -11.68
CA LEU A 82 -9.70 -6.20 -10.85
C LEU A 82 -9.88 -7.71 -10.67
N THR A 83 -8.83 -8.51 -10.90
CA THR A 83 -8.92 -9.93 -10.56
C THR A 83 -8.46 -10.20 -9.13
N PRO A 84 -8.96 -11.28 -8.49
CA PRO A 84 -8.43 -11.74 -7.21
C PRO A 84 -6.91 -11.93 -7.17
N ARG A 85 -6.29 -12.27 -8.30
CA ARG A 85 -4.83 -12.46 -8.38
C ARG A 85 -4.09 -11.13 -8.36
N ASP A 86 -4.61 -10.11 -9.03
CA ASP A 86 -4.01 -8.77 -9.04
C ASP A 86 -4.03 -8.16 -7.64
N LEU A 87 -5.15 -8.32 -6.93
CA LEU A 87 -5.27 -7.94 -5.53
C LEU A 87 -4.26 -8.65 -4.63
N ILE A 88 -4.08 -9.96 -4.79
CA ILE A 88 -3.04 -10.72 -4.06
C ILE A 88 -1.64 -10.16 -4.36
N GLN A 89 -1.35 -9.76 -5.60
CA GLN A 89 -0.08 -9.13 -5.93
C GLN A 89 0.09 -7.77 -5.25
N GLY A 90 -0.97 -6.99 -5.12
CA GLY A 90 -0.99 -5.75 -4.32
C GLY A 90 -0.67 -6.00 -2.85
N ILE A 91 -1.32 -6.99 -2.23
CA ILE A 91 -1.06 -7.35 -0.82
C ILE A 91 0.38 -7.84 -0.63
N LYS A 92 0.88 -8.69 -1.55
CA LYS A 92 2.29 -9.14 -1.53
C LYS A 92 3.27 -7.97 -1.68
N LEU A 93 2.94 -6.99 -2.51
CA LEU A 93 3.76 -5.79 -2.67
C LEU A 93 3.81 -4.98 -1.37
N LEU A 94 2.67 -4.78 -0.71
CA LEU A 94 2.64 -4.11 0.60
C LEU A 94 3.46 -4.89 1.64
N LYS A 95 3.30 -6.21 1.73
CA LYS A 95 4.12 -7.06 2.62
C LYS A 95 5.62 -6.87 2.34
N LYS A 96 6.01 -6.81 1.06
CA LYS A 96 7.41 -6.54 0.67
C LYS A 96 7.87 -5.17 1.15
N PHE A 97 7.07 -4.11 0.99
CA PHE A 97 7.40 -2.77 1.46
C PHE A 97 7.54 -2.72 2.97
N ALA A 98 6.55 -3.25 3.70
CA ALA A 98 6.55 -3.36 5.16
C ALA A 98 7.77 -4.14 5.69
N ALA A 99 8.27 -5.12 4.92
CA ALA A 99 9.46 -5.90 5.24
C ALA A 99 10.80 -5.21 4.88
N THR A 100 10.80 -3.99 4.33
CA THR A 100 12.06 -3.24 4.15
C THR A 100 12.57 -2.71 5.49
N SER A 101 13.88 -2.56 5.65
CA SER A 101 14.48 -2.04 6.89
C SER A 101 13.99 -0.61 7.21
N VAL A 102 13.81 0.23 6.19
CA VAL A 102 13.32 1.60 6.32
C VAL A 102 11.87 1.62 6.80
N CYS A 103 10.97 0.86 6.16
CA CYS A 103 9.57 0.83 6.60
C CYS A 103 9.41 0.20 7.99
N ARG A 104 10.14 -0.87 8.32
CA ARG A 104 10.10 -1.44 9.69
C ARG A 104 10.50 -0.41 10.73
N ARG A 105 11.55 0.37 10.48
CA ARG A 105 11.99 1.43 11.41
C ARG A 105 10.96 2.55 11.52
N ALA A 106 10.40 3.00 10.40
CA ALA A 106 9.36 4.04 10.37
C ALA A 106 8.09 3.60 11.12
N MET A 107 7.63 2.37 10.88
CA MET A 107 6.46 1.81 11.56
C MET A 107 6.74 1.62 13.05
N SER A 108 7.90 1.10 13.42
CA SER A 108 8.29 0.93 14.82
C SER A 108 8.39 2.26 15.57
N SER A 109 8.91 3.33 14.95
CA SER A 109 8.98 4.67 15.60
C SER A 109 7.60 5.33 15.73
N LEU A 110 6.62 4.90 14.95
CA LEU A 110 5.26 5.44 14.94
C LEU A 110 4.25 4.51 15.62
N GLU A 111 4.70 3.40 16.20
CA GLU A 111 3.85 2.38 16.85
C GLU A 111 2.78 1.81 15.90
N ILE A 112 3.13 1.65 14.63
CA ILE A 112 2.26 1.05 13.62
C ILE A 112 2.58 -0.43 13.51
N ASP A 113 1.57 -1.27 13.69
CA ASP A 113 1.69 -2.70 13.41
C ASP A 113 1.57 -2.95 11.90
N ALA A 114 2.54 -3.67 11.34
CA ALA A 114 2.51 -4.05 9.94
C ALA A 114 1.32 -4.96 9.61
N THR A 115 0.83 -5.75 10.57
CA THR A 115 -0.29 -6.65 10.34
C THR A 115 -1.62 -5.92 10.14
N SER A 116 -1.78 -4.75 10.78
CA SER A 116 -3.01 -3.95 10.70
C SER A 116 -3.18 -3.23 9.36
N LEU A 117 -2.15 -3.23 8.50
CA LEU A 117 -2.22 -2.61 7.18
C LEU A 117 -3.05 -3.42 6.16
N ILE A 118 -3.37 -4.68 6.50
CA ILE A 118 -4.09 -5.61 5.63
C ILE A 118 -5.37 -6.06 6.35
N PRO A 119 -6.55 -5.98 5.71
CA PRO A 119 -7.82 -6.35 6.32
C PRO A 119 -8.02 -7.89 6.26
N TRP A 120 -7.24 -8.64 7.04
CA TRP A 120 -7.22 -10.12 7.01
C TRP A 120 -8.61 -10.75 7.16
N ASP A 121 -9.38 -10.24 8.12
CA ASP A 121 -10.76 -10.64 8.36
C ASP A 121 -11.66 -10.52 7.12
N ARG A 122 -11.49 -9.44 6.34
CA ARG A 122 -12.27 -9.22 5.11
C ARG A 122 -11.83 -10.16 3.99
N LEU A 123 -10.54 -10.48 3.92
CA LEU A 123 -9.99 -11.45 2.96
C LEU A 123 -10.53 -12.85 3.27
N ILE A 124 -10.49 -13.29 4.53
CA ILE A 124 -10.97 -14.61 4.94
C ILE A 124 -12.46 -14.77 4.62
N ARG A 125 -13.27 -13.73 4.85
CA ARG A 125 -14.72 -13.72 4.55
C ARG A 125 -15.06 -13.40 3.09
N SER A 126 -14.07 -13.35 2.20
CA SER A 126 -14.28 -13.03 0.79
C SER A 126 -15.16 -14.08 0.09
N SER A 127 -16.04 -13.64 -0.79
CA SER A 127 -16.83 -14.53 -1.66
C SER A 127 -15.97 -15.20 -2.74
N SER A 128 -14.84 -14.58 -3.10
CA SER A 128 -13.81 -15.20 -3.92
C SER A 128 -13.03 -16.24 -3.11
N GLY A 129 -13.20 -17.52 -3.47
CA GLY A 129 -12.47 -18.63 -2.85
C GLY A 129 -10.95 -18.54 -2.98
N VAL A 130 -10.44 -17.78 -3.96
CA VAL A 130 -8.99 -17.51 -4.10
C VAL A 130 -8.50 -16.56 -3.00
N LEU A 131 -9.24 -15.48 -2.73
CA LEU A 131 -8.89 -14.51 -1.69
C LEU A 131 -9.09 -15.10 -0.29
N ALA A 132 -10.17 -15.85 -0.07
CA ALA A 132 -10.45 -16.52 1.20
C ALA A 132 -9.30 -17.46 1.61
N ARG A 133 -8.92 -18.38 0.71
CA ARG A 133 -7.78 -19.29 0.94
C ARG A 133 -6.46 -18.55 1.14
N PHE A 134 -6.25 -17.45 0.42
CA PHE A 134 -5.07 -16.61 0.63
C PHE A 134 -5.07 -15.98 2.02
N GLY A 135 -6.20 -15.43 2.47
CA GLY A 135 -6.38 -14.88 3.81
C GLY A 135 -6.10 -15.91 4.90
N GLU A 136 -6.74 -17.08 4.83
CA GLU A 136 -6.57 -18.17 5.81
C GLU A 136 -5.12 -18.65 5.91
N SER A 137 -4.41 -18.71 4.78
CA SER A 137 -3.02 -19.20 4.74
C SER A 137 -1.97 -18.17 5.10
N GLN A 138 -2.31 -16.88 5.18
CA GLN A 138 -1.34 -15.78 5.33
C GLN A 138 -1.62 -14.84 6.50
N ALA A 139 -2.81 -14.90 7.08
CA ALA A 139 -3.15 -14.11 8.26
C ALA A 139 -2.18 -14.47 9.41
N PRO A 140 -1.71 -13.47 10.17
CA PRO A 140 -0.94 -13.71 11.39
C PRO A 140 -1.79 -14.44 12.43
N ALA A 141 -1.13 -15.25 13.26
CA ALA A 141 -1.75 -16.00 14.36
C ALA A 141 -2.17 -15.10 15.53
#